data_AF-Q16I13-F1
#
_entry.id   AF-Q16I13-F1
#
_cell.length_a   1.000
_cell.length_b   1.000
_cell.length_c   1.000
_cell.angle_alpha   90.00
_cell.angle_beta   90.00
_cell.angle_gamma   90.00
#
_symmetry.space_group_name_H-M   'P 1'
#
loop_
_entity.id
_entity.type
_entity.pdbx_description
1 polymer ?
#
loop_
_entity_poly.entity_id
_entity_poly.type
_entity_poly.pdbx_seq_one_letter_code
_entity_poly.pdbx_strand_id
1 'polypeptide(L)'
;MIDRNVYITYNDTGCVDSMSHAYSVNHCHETRHITASTLEDVPIIIGSEEFRTNNVRHQVMPHNHSKQIAKFYWADKKLVEKAIKTATETQVKWDRTPISERIKIWQKAADLMAGPYRAELNAATMLGQAKTVIQAEIDSAAELIDFIRMNTVYLKEATKYQPISENSKVTKNSLRFRGIDGFIAAVSPFNFTAIGGNLAYTPALMGNGVLWKPSDTALLSNYVIFKIMREAGVPPGVVNFIPTDGPVFGDTITASPHLAGINFTGSVPTFNRLWRQVGENINIYNNFPRLIGECGGKNYHFVHPSADVQSVVNGTIRSSFEFCGQKCSACSRMYVPESLWPQVKEGLIKTRDTLKIGDVTDFSTFTSAVIDDKAFNRIKSYIDHAKSSKNLEIIAGGKCDDSKGYFIEPTIVQSNDPKDKIMTEEIFGPVLSIYVYKDKDLDQTMKLVGNSTRFALTGAVFSKDEAFLKRALEEFKLTAGNFYLNDKSTGSVVGQQPFGGGRMSELDFALSRKMCGPRTTVRSTLWLAGEAVDLLEELDSAFRQRMCGPRMNQKARFSSRLAGRRSMRLWKSWILLSAE
;
A
#
# COMPACT_ATOMS: atom_id res chain seq x y z
N MET A 1 12.12 26.72 12.46
CA MET A 1 13.09 25.81 13.09
C MET A 1 12.69 24.40 12.72
N ILE A 2 13.50 23.75 11.90
CA ILE A 2 13.20 22.44 11.30
C ILE A 2 13.48 21.38 12.36
N ASP A 3 12.45 20.67 12.79
CA ASP A 3 12.56 19.54 13.70
C ASP A 3 13.38 18.43 13.03
N ARG A 4 14.64 18.34 13.46
CA ARG A 4 15.50 17.18 13.23
C ARG A 4 15.11 16.15 14.28
N ASN A 5 14.65 14.98 13.83
CA ASN A 5 14.80 13.65 14.44
C ASN A 5 13.53 12.82 14.24
N VAL A 6 13.50 11.97 13.20
CA VAL A 6 13.18 10.54 13.32
C VAL A 6 13.74 9.86 12.06
N TYR A 7 14.95 9.32 12.15
CA TYR A 7 15.40 8.22 11.29
C TYR A 7 16.03 7.19 12.21
N ILE A 8 15.57 5.95 12.15
CA ILE A 8 16.24 4.82 12.81
C ILE A 8 17.45 4.49 11.94
N THR A 9 18.57 5.15 12.22
CA THR A 9 19.87 4.69 11.75
C THR A 9 20.35 3.58 12.68
N TYR A 10 20.45 2.35 12.18
CA TYR A 10 21.27 1.34 12.83
C TYR A 10 22.71 1.57 12.38
N ASN A 11 23.56 2.08 13.27
CA ASN A 11 25.01 1.91 13.24
C ASN A 11 25.57 2.10 14.66
N ASP A 12 26.35 1.12 15.14
CA ASP A 12 26.94 1.06 16.49
C ASP A 12 28.10 2.05 16.71
N THR A 13 28.28 3.07 15.86
CA THR A 13 29.33 4.07 16.02
C THR A 13 28.78 5.44 15.66
N GLY A 14 28.34 6.19 16.68
CA GLY A 14 27.84 7.54 16.52
C GLY A 14 28.90 8.49 15.98
N CYS A 15 28.85 8.77 14.68
CA CYS A 15 29.33 10.01 14.07
C CYS A 15 28.67 10.15 12.68
N VAL A 16 27.83 11.18 12.51
CA VAL A 16 27.30 11.56 11.20
C VAL A 16 28.36 12.44 10.54
N ASP A 17 29.15 11.84 9.66
CA ASP A 17 30.24 12.54 8.98
C ASP A 17 29.68 13.43 7.86
N SER A 18 29.98 14.73 7.92
CA SER A 18 29.49 15.77 6.99
C SER A 18 29.89 15.54 5.53
N MET A 19 30.85 14.67 5.25
CA MET A 19 31.23 14.22 3.91
C MET A 19 30.22 13.27 3.25
N SER A 20 29.43 12.51 4.02
CA SER A 20 28.47 11.54 3.48
C SER A 20 27.27 12.18 2.76
N HIS A 21 26.85 13.38 3.20
CA HIS A 21 25.75 14.13 2.60
C HIS A 21 26.12 14.79 1.28
N ALA A 22 27.34 15.35 1.15
CA ALA A 22 27.80 15.95 -0.09
C ALA A 22 28.03 14.89 -1.18
N TYR A 23 28.53 13.71 -0.80
CA TYR A 23 28.73 12.59 -1.71
C TYR A 23 27.40 11.99 -2.20
N SER A 24 26.40 11.86 -1.31
CA SER A 24 25.08 11.32 -1.68
C SER A 24 24.26 12.28 -2.57
N VAL A 25 24.35 13.60 -2.34
CA VAL A 25 23.65 14.60 -3.15
C VAL A 25 24.28 14.69 -4.55
N ASN A 26 25.61 14.77 -4.67
CA ASN A 26 26.28 14.84 -5.97
C ASN A 26 26.09 13.56 -6.80
N HIS A 27 26.16 12.38 -6.17
CA HIS A 27 25.90 11.11 -6.84
C HIS A 27 24.44 10.97 -7.28
N CYS A 28 23.48 11.49 -6.50
CA CYS A 28 22.07 11.55 -6.90
C CYS A 28 21.87 12.48 -8.12
N HIS A 29 22.55 13.62 -8.17
CA HIS A 29 22.49 14.52 -9.32
C HIS A 29 23.04 13.86 -10.59
N GLU A 30 24.21 13.23 -10.52
CA GLU A 30 24.85 12.57 -11.66
C GLU A 30 24.03 11.39 -12.20
N THR A 31 23.61 10.48 -11.33
CA THR A 31 22.76 9.33 -11.70
C THR A 31 21.45 9.80 -12.33
N ARG A 32 20.83 10.84 -11.77
CA ARG A 32 19.61 11.43 -12.35
C ARG A 32 19.85 12.02 -13.74
N HIS A 33 20.97 12.68 -13.99
CA HIS A 33 21.30 13.19 -15.33
C HIS A 33 21.51 12.04 -16.33
N ILE A 34 22.15 10.95 -15.92
CA ILE A 34 22.32 9.75 -16.74
C ILE A 34 20.95 9.12 -17.05
N THR A 35 20.11 8.91 -16.03
CA THR A 35 18.77 8.35 -16.22
C THR A 35 17.90 9.24 -17.10
N ALA A 36 17.97 10.56 -16.95
CA ALA A 36 17.21 11.50 -17.77
C ALA A 36 17.69 11.55 -19.23
N SER A 37 18.96 11.25 -19.50
CA SER A 37 19.54 11.28 -20.84
C SER A 37 19.47 9.94 -21.57
N THR A 38 19.23 8.85 -20.85
CA THR A 38 19.17 7.48 -21.39
C THR A 38 17.73 7.04 -21.62
N LEU A 39 17.46 6.41 -22.77
CA LEU A 39 16.22 5.68 -23.00
C LEU A 39 16.47 4.21 -22.69
N GLU A 40 16.05 3.75 -21.51
CA GLU A 40 16.28 2.37 -21.07
C GLU A 40 15.42 1.39 -21.90
N ASP A 41 16.04 0.37 -22.46
CA ASP A 41 15.32 -0.72 -23.12
C ASP A 41 14.95 -1.80 -22.10
N VAL A 42 13.66 -1.92 -21.77
CA VAL A 42 13.15 -2.81 -20.72
C VAL A 42 12.44 -4.01 -21.36
N PRO A 43 13.07 -5.19 -21.41
CA PRO A 43 12.48 -6.39 -21.99
C PRO A 43 11.45 -7.04 -21.05
N ILE A 44 10.65 -7.94 -21.61
CA ILE A 44 9.92 -8.95 -20.83
C ILE A 44 10.94 -10.02 -20.42
N ILE A 45 10.92 -10.46 -19.16
CA ILE A 45 11.89 -11.44 -18.65
C ILE A 45 11.16 -12.65 -18.07
N ILE A 46 11.37 -13.80 -18.70
CA ILE A 46 10.81 -15.09 -18.27
C ILE A 46 11.96 -16.07 -18.05
N GLY A 47 12.15 -16.50 -16.80
CA GLY A 47 13.33 -17.29 -16.46
C GLY A 47 14.62 -16.48 -16.58
N SER A 48 15.49 -16.90 -17.50
CA SER A 48 16.71 -16.20 -17.91
C SER A 48 16.61 -15.56 -19.30
N GLU A 49 15.47 -15.71 -19.98
CA GLU A 49 15.28 -15.25 -21.35
C GLU A 49 14.63 -13.85 -21.37
N GLU A 50 15.11 -13.00 -22.26
CA GLU A 50 14.54 -11.70 -22.57
C GLU A 50 13.71 -11.74 -23.85
N PHE A 51 12.55 -11.07 -23.86
CA PHE A 51 11.68 -10.98 -25.03
C PHE A 51 11.35 -9.52 -25.34
N ARG A 52 11.34 -9.22 -26.63
CA ARG A 52 10.94 -7.93 -27.20
C ARG A 52 9.87 -8.22 -28.24
N THR A 53 8.65 -7.76 -28.02
CA THR A 53 7.52 -7.97 -28.93
C THR A 53 7.39 -6.80 -29.90
N ASN A 54 6.50 -6.93 -30.88
CA ASN A 54 6.14 -5.78 -31.74
C ASN A 54 5.23 -4.77 -31.03
N ASN A 55 4.76 -5.08 -29.81
CA ASN A 55 3.82 -4.25 -29.06
C ASN A 55 4.59 -3.27 -28.15
N VAL A 56 5.31 -2.36 -28.80
CA VAL A 56 6.21 -1.39 -28.14
C VAL A 56 5.41 -0.31 -27.40
N ARG A 57 5.87 0.03 -26.21
CA ARG A 57 5.36 1.10 -25.35
C ARG A 57 6.52 1.94 -24.83
N HIS A 58 6.18 3.11 -24.31
CA HIS A 58 7.16 4.02 -23.73
C HIS A 58 6.65 4.55 -22.39
N GLN A 59 7.55 4.61 -21.40
CA GLN A 59 7.34 5.39 -20.20
C GLN A 59 7.97 6.78 -20.45
N VAL A 60 7.19 7.82 -20.18
CA VAL A 60 7.62 9.22 -20.29
C VAL A 60 7.83 9.84 -18.91
N MET A 61 8.51 10.98 -18.83
CA MET A 61 8.50 11.80 -17.61
C MET A 61 7.15 12.54 -17.51
N PRO A 62 6.34 12.37 -16.46
CA PRO A 62 5.01 13.01 -16.43
C PRO A 62 5.05 14.56 -16.44
N HIS A 63 6.12 15.15 -15.91
CA HIS A 63 6.38 16.60 -15.90
C HIS A 63 7.03 17.12 -17.20
N ASN A 64 7.42 16.23 -18.10
CA ASN A 64 7.92 16.54 -19.44
C ASN A 64 7.61 15.36 -20.37
N HIS A 65 6.34 15.22 -20.76
CA HIS A 65 5.82 14.01 -21.41
C HIS A 65 6.38 13.79 -22.83
N SER A 66 7.02 14.79 -23.41
CA SER A 66 7.80 14.65 -24.64
C SER A 66 9.07 13.80 -24.47
N LYS A 67 9.56 13.66 -23.23
CA LYS A 67 10.78 12.93 -22.91
C LYS A 67 10.47 11.50 -22.47
N GLN A 68 10.88 10.55 -23.29
CA GLN A 68 10.83 9.12 -22.99
C GLN A 68 12.05 8.69 -22.16
N ILE A 69 11.83 7.83 -21.17
CA ILE A 69 12.87 7.32 -20.26
C ILE A 69 12.99 5.80 -20.27
N ALA A 70 11.94 5.10 -20.69
CA ALA A 70 12.00 3.67 -20.93
C ALA A 70 11.20 3.30 -22.17
N LYS A 71 11.74 2.40 -22.98
CA LYS A 71 11.06 1.69 -24.05
C LYS A 71 10.83 0.26 -23.58
N PHE A 72 9.60 -0.23 -23.71
CA PHE A 72 9.24 -1.55 -23.21
C PHE A 72 8.23 -2.25 -24.09
N TYR A 73 7.93 -3.49 -23.76
CA TYR A 73 7.20 -4.41 -24.62
C TYR A 73 6.08 -5.06 -23.84
N TRP A 74 4.86 -4.97 -24.35
CA TRP A 74 3.77 -5.76 -23.78
C TRP A 74 3.87 -7.21 -24.24
N ALA A 75 3.80 -8.12 -23.27
CA ALA A 75 3.65 -9.54 -23.52
C ALA A 75 2.30 -9.81 -24.19
N ASP A 76 2.29 -10.78 -25.10
CA ASP A 76 1.04 -11.34 -25.59
C ASP A 76 0.60 -12.50 -24.68
N LYS A 77 -0.59 -13.06 -24.95
CA LYS A 77 -1.12 -14.21 -24.21
C LYS A 77 -0.12 -15.38 -24.14
N LYS A 78 0.60 -15.67 -25.23
CA LYS A 78 1.54 -16.80 -25.29
C LYS A 78 2.73 -16.61 -24.36
N LEU A 79 3.27 -15.39 -24.27
CA LEU A 79 4.34 -15.07 -23.33
C LEU A 79 3.85 -15.10 -21.89
N VAL A 80 2.63 -14.68 -21.60
CA VAL A 80 2.03 -14.84 -20.26
C VAL A 80 1.88 -16.33 -19.91
N GLU A 81 1.38 -17.17 -20.82
CA GLU A 81 1.29 -18.63 -20.64
C GLU A 81 2.67 -19.27 -20.43
N LYS A 82 3.70 -18.84 -21.17
CA LYS A 82 5.09 -19.26 -20.94
C LYS A 82 5.57 -18.87 -19.55
N ALA A 83 5.28 -17.65 -19.10
CA ALA A 83 5.63 -17.19 -17.77
C ALA A 83 4.94 -18.01 -16.67
N ILE A 84 3.66 -18.36 -16.85
CA ILE A 84 2.92 -19.26 -15.94
C ILE A 84 3.67 -20.58 -15.80
N LYS A 85 3.97 -21.23 -16.93
CA LYS A 85 4.70 -22.51 -16.94
C LYS A 85 6.06 -22.40 -16.24
N THR A 86 6.83 -21.35 -16.55
CA THR A 86 8.15 -21.15 -15.93
C THR A 86 8.04 -20.93 -14.42
N ALA A 87 7.07 -20.13 -13.97
CA ALA A 87 6.86 -19.86 -12.55
C ALA A 87 6.46 -21.13 -11.78
N THR A 88 5.51 -21.91 -12.29
CA THR A 88 5.04 -23.15 -11.64
C THR A 88 6.14 -24.21 -11.56
N GLU A 89 6.92 -24.40 -12.62
CA GLU A 89 8.04 -25.35 -12.63
C GLU A 89 9.18 -24.92 -11.67
N THR A 90 9.46 -23.61 -11.61
CA THR A 90 10.52 -23.08 -10.74
C THR A 90 10.12 -23.08 -9.28
N GLN A 91 8.84 -22.82 -8.98
CA GLN A 91 8.29 -22.74 -7.63
C GLN A 91 8.61 -23.99 -6.81
N VAL A 92 8.50 -25.19 -7.40
CA VAL A 92 8.76 -26.46 -6.71
C VAL A 92 10.17 -26.54 -6.14
N LYS A 93 11.18 -26.08 -6.89
CA LYS A 93 12.59 -26.06 -6.43
C LYS A 93 12.82 -24.93 -5.43
N TRP A 94 12.20 -23.78 -5.67
CA TRP A 94 12.36 -22.60 -4.85
C TRP A 94 11.76 -22.76 -3.44
N ASP A 95 10.57 -23.37 -3.33
CA ASP A 95 9.91 -23.65 -2.05
C ASP A 95 10.77 -24.54 -1.14
N ARG A 96 11.52 -25.48 -1.73
CA ARG A 96 12.44 -26.38 -1.02
C ARG A 96 13.75 -25.71 -0.58
N THR A 97 14.03 -24.50 -1.05
CA THR A 97 15.19 -23.73 -0.57
C THR A 97 14.98 -23.41 0.91
N PRO A 98 15.96 -23.63 1.81
CA PRO A 98 15.78 -23.33 3.22
C PRO A 98 15.40 -21.86 3.44
N ILE A 99 14.45 -21.61 4.35
CA ILE A 99 14.00 -20.25 4.69
C ILE A 99 15.18 -19.33 5.04
N SER A 100 16.21 -19.85 5.74
CA SER A 100 17.41 -19.10 6.06
C SER A 100 18.18 -18.60 4.83
N GLU A 101 18.26 -19.40 3.77
CA GLU A 101 18.91 -19.01 2.52
C GLU A 101 18.09 -17.99 1.75
N ARG A 102 16.76 -18.13 1.74
CA ARG A 102 15.87 -17.10 1.18
C ARG A 102 16.02 -15.77 1.93
N ILE A 103 16.08 -15.79 3.26
CA ILE A 103 16.28 -14.59 4.07
C ILE A 103 17.61 -13.89 3.74
N LYS A 104 18.71 -14.62 3.57
CA LYS A 104 20.01 -14.03 3.20
C LYS A 104 19.96 -13.26 1.88
N ILE A 105 19.25 -13.79 0.88
CA ILE A 105 19.05 -13.12 -0.42
C ILE A 105 18.31 -11.79 -0.22
N TRP A 106 17.25 -11.76 0.60
CA TRP A 106 16.51 -10.53 0.87
C TRP A 106 17.36 -9.51 1.65
N GLN A 107 18.15 -9.96 2.63
CA GLN A 107 19.05 -9.08 3.37
C GLN A 107 20.09 -8.45 2.44
N LYS A 108 20.72 -9.24 1.56
CA LYS A 108 21.64 -8.73 0.54
C LYS A 108 20.95 -7.71 -0.38
N ALA A 109 19.73 -7.99 -0.83
CA ALA A 109 18.97 -7.07 -1.66
C ALA A 109 18.70 -5.73 -0.96
N ALA A 110 18.31 -5.76 0.31
CA ALA A 110 18.10 -4.54 1.09
C ALA A 110 19.37 -3.70 1.23
N ASP A 111 20.53 -4.32 1.38
CA ASP A 111 21.81 -3.61 1.47
C ASP A 111 22.23 -3.02 0.11
N LEU A 112 21.99 -3.74 -0.98
CA LEU A 112 22.17 -3.21 -2.35
C LEU A 112 21.28 -1.98 -2.60
N MET A 113 20.01 -2.04 -2.19
CA MET A 113 19.06 -0.93 -2.28
C MET A 113 19.45 0.25 -1.38
N ALA A 114 19.99 -0.03 -0.18
CA ALA A 114 20.39 0.99 0.78
C ALA A 114 21.70 1.71 0.41
N GLY A 115 22.61 1.00 -0.27
CA GLY A 115 23.91 1.52 -0.69
C GLY A 115 23.92 1.88 -2.18
N PRO A 116 24.54 1.03 -3.04
CA PRO A 116 24.89 1.41 -4.41
C PRO A 116 23.70 1.76 -5.30
N TYR A 117 22.53 1.15 -5.09
CA TYR A 117 21.36 1.37 -5.95
C TYR A 117 20.40 2.46 -5.46
N ARG A 118 20.65 3.07 -4.29
CA ARG A 118 19.71 4.04 -3.69
C ARG A 118 19.44 5.22 -4.62
N ALA A 119 20.50 5.75 -5.24
CA ALA A 119 20.41 6.87 -6.16
C ALA A 119 19.68 6.51 -7.47
N GLU A 120 19.94 5.32 -8.04
CA GLU A 120 19.26 4.84 -9.26
C GLU A 120 17.76 4.64 -9.02
N LEU A 121 17.40 4.01 -7.89
CA LEU A 121 16.00 3.82 -7.48
C LEU A 121 15.28 5.16 -7.35
N ASN A 122 15.85 6.10 -6.60
CA ASN A 122 15.26 7.41 -6.42
C ASN A 122 15.17 8.17 -7.75
N ALA A 123 16.21 8.18 -8.58
CA ALA A 123 16.19 8.85 -9.88
C ALA A 123 15.12 8.29 -10.82
N ALA A 124 15.04 6.95 -10.95
CA ALA A 124 14.03 6.28 -11.76
C ALA A 124 12.60 6.61 -11.29
N THR A 125 12.38 6.64 -9.97
CA THR A 125 11.08 6.97 -9.37
C THR A 125 10.73 8.44 -9.52
N MET A 126 11.68 9.35 -9.32
CA MET A 126 11.47 10.78 -9.51
C MET A 126 11.08 11.08 -10.96
N LEU A 127 11.90 10.64 -11.92
CA LEU A 127 11.72 10.96 -13.33
C LEU A 127 10.49 10.25 -13.92
N GLY A 128 10.34 8.95 -13.65
CA GLY A 128 9.28 8.14 -14.25
C GLY A 128 7.91 8.26 -13.61
N GLN A 129 7.84 8.67 -12.34
CA GLN A 129 6.57 8.82 -11.63
C GLN A 129 6.29 10.26 -11.21
N ALA A 130 7.18 11.23 -11.51
CA ALA A 130 7.08 12.63 -11.09
C ALA A 130 7.05 12.84 -9.57
N LYS A 131 7.83 12.03 -8.84
CA LYS A 131 8.05 12.23 -7.40
C LYS A 131 9.12 13.29 -7.14
N THR A 132 8.91 14.14 -6.14
CA THR A 132 9.99 14.96 -5.59
C THR A 132 10.98 14.09 -4.84
N VAL A 133 12.19 14.61 -4.56
CA VAL A 133 13.26 13.83 -3.92
C VAL A 133 12.81 13.18 -2.61
N ILE A 134 12.08 13.89 -1.76
CA ILE A 134 11.59 13.34 -0.50
C ILE A 134 10.51 12.28 -0.73
N GLN A 135 9.65 12.43 -1.75
CA GLN A 135 8.61 11.45 -2.05
C GLN A 135 9.19 10.16 -2.66
N ALA A 136 10.28 10.26 -3.41
CA ALA A 136 11.03 9.10 -3.89
C ALA A 136 11.78 8.42 -2.74
N GLU A 137 12.51 9.19 -1.93
CA GLU A 137 13.31 8.68 -0.82
C GLU A 137 12.48 7.88 0.20
N ILE A 138 11.31 8.38 0.59
CA ILE A 138 10.44 7.66 1.53
C ILE A 138 9.77 6.42 0.92
N ASP A 139 9.74 6.30 -0.42
CA ASP A 139 9.11 5.20 -1.17
C ASP A 139 10.17 4.22 -1.69
N SER A 140 10.85 4.58 -2.79
CA SER A 140 11.75 3.70 -3.53
C SER A 140 13.01 3.31 -2.76
N ALA A 141 13.34 4.05 -1.69
CA ALA A 141 14.40 3.68 -0.78
C ALA A 141 13.83 3.19 0.56
N ALA A 142 13.39 4.09 1.46
CA ALA A 142 13.06 3.73 2.84
C ALA A 142 11.98 2.65 2.95
N GLU A 143 10.79 2.88 2.37
CA GLU A 143 9.68 1.93 2.45
C GLU A 143 10.00 0.60 1.76
N LEU A 144 10.64 0.63 0.58
CA LEU A 144 11.06 -0.60 -0.11
C LEU A 144 12.06 -1.41 0.73
N ILE A 145 13.11 -0.77 1.24
CA ILE A 145 14.13 -1.40 2.07
C ILE A 145 13.49 -1.98 3.33
N ASP A 146 12.60 -1.23 3.97
CA ASP A 146 11.90 -1.69 5.16
C ASP A 146 11.00 -2.88 4.86
N PHE A 147 10.29 -2.91 3.73
CA PHE A 147 9.55 -4.11 3.31
C PHE A 147 10.46 -5.33 3.20
N ILE A 148 11.57 -5.19 2.45
CA ILE A 148 12.50 -6.29 2.22
C ILE A 148 13.11 -6.78 3.54
N ARG A 149 13.51 -5.88 4.45
CA ARG A 149 14.08 -6.24 5.75
C ARG A 149 13.03 -6.80 6.71
N MET A 150 11.95 -6.08 6.93
CA MET A 150 10.97 -6.43 7.96
C MET A 150 10.23 -7.71 7.61
N ASN A 151 9.94 -7.99 6.34
CA ASN A 151 9.34 -9.27 5.94
C ASN A 151 10.22 -10.48 6.31
N THR A 152 11.55 -10.35 6.29
CA THR A 152 12.44 -11.41 6.78
C THR A 152 12.37 -11.60 8.29
N VAL A 153 12.27 -10.49 9.04
CA VAL A 153 12.10 -10.52 10.50
C VAL A 153 10.81 -11.25 10.86
N TYR A 154 9.72 -10.95 10.15
CA TYR A 154 8.45 -11.58 10.43
C TYR A 154 8.39 -13.05 10.05
N LEU A 155 8.96 -13.42 8.91
CA LEU A 155 9.08 -14.83 8.55
C LEU A 155 9.88 -15.60 9.61
N LYS A 156 11.01 -15.03 10.06
CA LYS A 156 11.81 -15.63 11.13
C LYS A 156 11.01 -15.76 12.43
N GLU A 157 10.23 -14.75 12.80
CA GLU A 157 9.37 -14.81 13.99
C GLU A 157 8.28 -15.88 13.86
N ALA A 158 7.60 -15.95 12.72
CA ALA A 158 6.55 -16.93 12.46
C ALA A 158 7.08 -18.38 12.60
N THR A 159 8.31 -18.64 12.14
CA THR A 159 8.91 -19.98 12.25
C THR A 159 9.18 -20.45 13.68
N LYS A 160 9.15 -19.55 14.68
CA LYS A 160 9.34 -19.91 16.10
C LYS A 160 8.14 -20.67 16.67
N TYR A 161 6.95 -20.48 16.12
CA TYR A 161 5.80 -21.27 16.54
C TYR A 161 5.96 -22.72 16.06
N GLN A 162 5.85 -23.65 17.00
CA GLN A 162 5.78 -25.08 16.73
C GLN A 162 4.65 -25.68 17.59
N PRO A 163 3.86 -26.61 17.04
CA PRO A 163 2.79 -27.26 17.77
C PRO A 163 3.33 -28.04 18.97
N ILE A 164 2.52 -28.13 20.03
CA ILE A 164 2.87 -28.87 21.24
C ILE A 164 3.11 -30.33 20.86
N SER A 165 4.22 -30.86 21.33
CA SER A 165 4.50 -32.30 21.34
C SER A 165 4.29 -32.80 22.76
N GLU A 166 3.18 -33.47 23.04
CA GLU A 166 2.80 -33.91 24.41
C GLU A 166 3.92 -34.72 25.09
N ASN A 167 4.59 -35.59 24.32
CA ASN A 167 5.83 -36.22 24.71
C ASN A 167 6.81 -36.24 23.52
N SER A 168 7.77 -35.32 23.53
CA SER A 168 8.75 -35.13 22.44
C SER A 168 9.70 -36.30 22.22
N LYS A 169 9.76 -37.28 23.15
CA LYS A 169 10.52 -38.52 23.00
C LYS A 169 9.76 -39.59 22.22
N VAL A 170 8.43 -39.47 22.10
CA VAL A 170 7.56 -40.44 21.43
C VAL A 170 7.01 -39.85 20.13
N THR A 171 6.45 -38.65 20.20
CA THR A 171 5.82 -37.98 19.06
C THR A 171 6.34 -36.56 18.96
N LYS A 172 6.77 -36.17 17.76
CA LYS A 172 7.22 -34.81 17.47
C LYS A 172 6.31 -34.18 16.42
N ASN A 173 5.52 -33.21 16.85
CA ASN A 173 4.74 -32.37 15.96
C ASN A 173 5.62 -31.25 15.43
N SER A 174 5.44 -30.88 14.16
CA SER A 174 6.15 -29.75 13.56
C SER A 174 5.29 -29.03 12.54
N LEU A 175 5.43 -27.71 12.46
CA LEU A 175 4.77 -26.87 11.46
C LEU A 175 5.76 -26.53 10.34
N ARG A 176 5.33 -26.66 9.09
CA ARG A 176 6.11 -26.29 7.90
C ARG A 176 5.38 -25.23 7.09
N PHE A 177 6.05 -24.12 6.84
CA PHE A 177 5.57 -23.04 6.00
C PHE A 177 5.85 -23.39 4.53
N ARG A 178 4.81 -23.78 3.80
CA ARG A 178 4.89 -24.11 2.38
C ARG A 178 4.51 -22.89 1.54
N GLY A 179 5.12 -22.71 0.38
CA GLY A 179 4.52 -21.93 -0.70
C GLY A 179 3.20 -22.56 -1.16
N ILE A 180 2.37 -21.79 -1.85
CA ILE A 180 1.14 -22.30 -2.46
C ILE A 180 1.49 -22.90 -3.81
N ASP A 181 0.96 -24.10 -4.06
CA ASP A 181 1.11 -24.77 -5.34
C ASP A 181 0.46 -23.96 -6.47
N GLY A 182 1.19 -23.77 -7.57
CA GLY A 182 0.82 -22.88 -8.67
C GLY A 182 1.66 -21.59 -8.71
N PHE A 183 1.04 -20.49 -9.13
CA PHE A 183 1.69 -19.18 -9.23
C PHE A 183 0.86 -18.05 -8.63
N ILE A 184 1.55 -17.01 -8.16
CA ILE A 184 0.95 -15.76 -7.69
C ILE A 184 1.08 -14.69 -8.77
N ALA A 185 -0.02 -14.05 -9.14
CA ALA A 185 -0.02 -12.89 -10.03
C ALA A 185 0.12 -11.60 -9.22
N ALA A 186 1.27 -10.93 -9.31
CA ALA A 186 1.50 -9.62 -8.69
C ALA A 186 1.17 -8.50 -9.69
N VAL A 187 0.18 -7.68 -9.36
CA VAL A 187 -0.26 -6.55 -10.20
C VAL A 187 -0.06 -5.26 -9.42
N SER A 188 0.97 -4.50 -9.78
CA SER A 188 1.39 -3.32 -9.02
C SER A 188 0.92 -1.99 -9.63
N PRO A 189 0.69 -0.97 -8.79
CA PRO A 189 0.25 0.35 -9.21
C PRO A 189 1.44 1.23 -9.59
N PHE A 190 1.17 2.44 -10.09
CA PHE A 190 2.23 3.40 -10.44
C PHE A 190 2.75 4.21 -9.25
N ASN A 191 1.93 4.36 -8.20
CA ASN A 191 2.10 5.43 -7.22
C ASN A 191 3.19 5.15 -6.18
N PHE A 192 3.57 3.90 -5.96
CA PHE A 192 4.68 3.52 -5.08
C PHE A 192 5.54 2.43 -5.70
N THR A 193 6.82 2.74 -5.88
CA THR A 193 7.83 1.78 -6.31
C THR A 193 8.00 0.65 -5.28
N ALA A 194 7.92 0.98 -3.99
CA ALA A 194 7.97 0.02 -2.89
C ALA A 194 6.83 -1.01 -2.95
N ILE A 195 5.61 -0.58 -3.29
CA ILE A 195 4.46 -1.49 -3.43
C ILE A 195 4.73 -2.49 -4.56
N GLY A 196 5.31 -2.05 -5.69
CA GLY A 196 5.70 -2.96 -6.76
C GLY A 196 6.62 -4.09 -6.29
N GLY A 197 7.72 -3.73 -5.63
CA GLY A 197 8.64 -4.70 -5.06
C GLY A 197 7.98 -5.60 -4.01
N ASN A 198 7.21 -5.04 -3.08
CA ASN A 198 6.55 -5.81 -2.02
C ASN A 198 5.52 -6.81 -2.58
N LEU A 199 4.72 -6.42 -3.57
CA LEU A 199 3.71 -7.32 -4.15
C LEU A 199 4.31 -8.53 -4.84
N ALA A 200 5.45 -8.35 -5.53
CA ALA A 200 6.12 -9.42 -6.23
C ALA A 200 6.98 -10.28 -5.28
N TYR A 201 7.78 -9.65 -4.42
CA TYR A 201 8.82 -10.36 -3.67
C TYR A 201 8.36 -10.88 -2.31
N THR A 202 7.24 -10.42 -1.74
CA THR A 202 6.72 -11.03 -0.50
C THR A 202 6.21 -12.45 -0.71
N PRO A 203 5.39 -12.75 -1.74
CA PRO A 203 5.06 -14.14 -2.08
C PRO A 203 6.30 -14.97 -2.44
N ALA A 204 7.26 -14.37 -3.16
CA ALA A 204 8.50 -15.07 -3.51
C ALA A 204 9.33 -15.45 -2.27
N LEU A 205 9.44 -14.58 -1.26
CA LEU A 205 10.10 -14.89 0.02
C LEU A 205 9.47 -16.12 0.69
N MET A 206 8.16 -16.28 0.54
CA MET A 206 7.37 -17.38 1.06
C MET A 206 7.44 -18.67 0.23
N GLY A 207 8.27 -18.72 -0.80
CA GLY A 207 8.46 -19.93 -1.62
C GLY A 207 7.49 -20.04 -2.81
N ASN A 208 6.78 -18.97 -3.17
CA ASN A 208 5.88 -18.95 -4.33
C ASN A 208 6.62 -18.56 -5.63
N GLY A 209 6.15 -19.08 -6.76
CA GLY A 209 6.48 -18.56 -8.09
C GLY A 209 5.57 -17.39 -8.44
N VAL A 210 6.11 -16.36 -9.11
CA VAL A 210 5.43 -15.07 -9.28
C VAL A 210 5.49 -14.58 -10.72
N LEU A 211 4.34 -14.08 -11.18
CA LEU A 211 4.18 -13.32 -12.42
C LEU A 211 3.96 -11.86 -12.04
N TRP A 212 4.97 -11.01 -12.26
CA TRP A 212 4.90 -9.60 -11.91
C TRP A 212 4.58 -8.75 -13.14
N LYS A 213 3.33 -8.25 -13.17
CA LYS A 213 2.90 -7.23 -14.13
C LYS A 213 3.04 -5.83 -13.49
N PRO A 214 4.14 -5.10 -13.75
CA PRO A 214 4.30 -3.73 -13.26
C PRO A 214 3.26 -2.77 -13.87
N SER A 215 3.15 -1.57 -13.29
CA SER A 215 2.47 -0.47 -13.96
C SER A 215 3.35 0.09 -15.07
N ASP A 216 2.74 0.42 -16.22
CA ASP A 216 3.43 1.03 -17.36
C ASP A 216 4.13 2.34 -16.99
N THR A 217 3.55 3.11 -16.05
CA THR A 217 4.06 4.41 -15.62
C THR A 217 4.96 4.35 -14.38
N ALA A 218 5.31 3.15 -13.89
CA ALA A 218 6.36 2.93 -12.89
C ALA A 218 7.36 1.86 -13.35
N LEU A 219 7.44 1.63 -14.67
CA LEU A 219 8.14 0.50 -15.24
C LEU A 219 9.64 0.54 -14.97
N LEU A 220 10.29 1.67 -15.20
CA LEU A 220 11.74 1.85 -15.01
C LEU A 220 12.16 1.54 -13.57
N SER A 221 11.49 2.14 -12.58
CA SER A 221 11.84 1.90 -11.17
C SER A 221 11.56 0.45 -10.74
N ASN A 222 10.50 -0.17 -11.27
CA ASN A 222 10.19 -1.59 -11.04
C ASN A 222 11.22 -2.52 -11.71
N TYR A 223 11.74 -2.15 -12.88
CA TYR A 223 12.81 -2.89 -13.54
C TYR A 223 14.13 -2.82 -12.76
N VAL A 224 14.46 -1.66 -12.17
CA VAL A 224 15.62 -1.52 -11.26
C VAL A 224 15.49 -2.47 -10.07
N ILE A 225 14.32 -2.55 -9.41
CA ILE A 225 14.08 -3.55 -8.35
C ILE A 225 14.32 -4.97 -8.87
N PHE A 226 13.79 -5.30 -10.05
CA PHE A 226 13.97 -6.63 -10.62
C PHE A 226 15.45 -6.96 -10.81
N LYS A 227 16.25 -6.04 -11.38
CA LYS A 227 17.72 -6.21 -11.54
C LYS A 227 18.40 -6.46 -10.19
N ILE A 228 18.11 -5.64 -9.18
CA ILE A 228 18.70 -5.76 -7.83
C ILE A 228 18.38 -7.12 -7.21
N MET A 229 17.12 -7.57 -7.29
CA MET A 229 16.73 -8.86 -6.70
C MET A 229 17.38 -10.04 -7.43
N ARG A 230 17.59 -9.94 -8.75
CA ARG A 230 18.36 -10.94 -9.52
C ARG A 230 19.84 -10.96 -9.11
N GLU A 231 20.47 -9.80 -8.93
CA GLU A 231 21.85 -9.69 -8.42
C GLU A 231 22.00 -10.20 -6.98
N ALA A 232 20.98 -9.96 -6.14
CA ALA A 232 20.93 -10.45 -4.78
C ALA A 232 20.88 -11.99 -4.70
N GLY A 233 20.42 -12.65 -5.77
CA GLY A 233 20.44 -14.10 -5.90
C GLY A 233 19.07 -14.75 -6.02
N VAL A 234 17.99 -14.00 -6.28
CA VAL A 234 16.70 -14.60 -6.62
C VAL A 234 16.84 -15.41 -7.91
N PRO A 235 16.57 -16.73 -7.91
CA PRO A 235 16.81 -17.56 -9.09
C PRO A 235 15.95 -17.16 -10.30
N PRO A 236 16.44 -17.44 -11.53
CA PRO A 236 15.63 -17.35 -12.74
C PRO A 236 14.29 -18.08 -12.61
N GLY A 237 13.20 -17.41 -12.99
CA GLY A 237 11.86 -18.00 -13.05
C GLY A 237 11.05 -17.91 -11.76
N VAL A 238 11.67 -17.57 -10.63
CA VAL A 238 10.94 -17.35 -9.36
C VAL A 238 10.05 -16.13 -9.45
N VAL A 239 10.57 -15.03 -9.98
CA VAL A 239 9.78 -13.85 -10.37
C VAL A 239 10.02 -13.62 -11.86
N ASN A 240 8.95 -13.54 -12.64
CA ASN A 240 8.99 -13.25 -14.07
C ASN A 240 8.45 -11.82 -14.27
N PHE A 241 9.23 -10.95 -14.92
CA PHE A 241 8.89 -9.55 -15.14
C PHE A 241 8.16 -9.42 -16.48
N ILE A 242 6.86 -9.17 -16.43
CA ILE A 242 5.97 -9.34 -17.58
C ILE A 242 5.07 -8.10 -17.77
N PRO A 243 5.63 -6.96 -18.23
CA PRO A 243 4.82 -5.84 -18.70
C PRO A 243 3.81 -6.34 -19.73
N THR A 244 2.53 -6.09 -19.48
CA THR A 244 1.42 -6.67 -20.26
C THR A 244 0.22 -5.75 -20.16
N ASP A 245 -0.58 -5.69 -21.23
CA ASP A 245 -1.91 -5.08 -21.18
C ASP A 245 -2.76 -5.69 -20.05
N GLY A 246 -3.46 -4.84 -19.30
CA GLY A 246 -4.20 -5.26 -18.10
C GLY A 246 -5.27 -6.31 -18.38
N PRO A 247 -6.17 -6.08 -19.35
CA PRO A 247 -7.13 -7.08 -19.82
C PRO A 247 -6.48 -8.41 -20.23
N VAL A 248 -5.49 -8.38 -21.13
CA VAL A 248 -4.80 -9.60 -21.61
C VAL A 248 -4.18 -10.38 -20.44
N PHE A 249 -3.50 -9.68 -19.52
CA PHE A 249 -2.90 -10.30 -18.35
C PHE A 249 -3.95 -10.97 -17.47
N GLY A 250 -5.00 -10.22 -17.10
CA GLY A 250 -6.10 -10.69 -16.24
C GLY A 250 -6.85 -11.89 -16.81
N ASP A 251 -7.18 -11.85 -18.09
CA ASP A 251 -7.88 -12.95 -18.77
C ASP A 251 -7.00 -14.21 -18.83
N THR A 252 -5.69 -14.04 -19.06
CA THR A 252 -4.77 -15.17 -19.17
C THR A 252 -4.51 -15.84 -17.82
N ILE A 253 -4.27 -15.04 -16.76
CA ILE A 253 -4.00 -15.62 -15.42
C ILE A 253 -5.24 -16.29 -14.82
N THR A 254 -6.43 -15.71 -14.99
CA THR A 254 -7.67 -16.23 -14.39
C THR A 254 -8.21 -17.45 -15.14
N ALA A 255 -7.77 -17.69 -16.38
CA ALA A 255 -8.06 -18.91 -17.12
C ALA A 255 -7.11 -20.08 -16.81
N SER A 256 -6.08 -19.88 -15.99
CA SER A 256 -5.10 -20.93 -15.68
C SER A 256 -5.53 -21.78 -14.47
N PRO A 257 -5.53 -23.13 -14.57
CA PRO A 257 -5.82 -24.01 -13.43
C PRO A 257 -4.77 -23.89 -12.30
N HIS A 258 -3.60 -23.31 -12.59
CA HIS A 258 -2.50 -23.13 -11.65
C HIS A 258 -2.50 -21.78 -10.93
N LEU A 259 -3.53 -20.94 -11.11
CA LEU A 259 -3.61 -19.67 -10.38
C LEU A 259 -3.77 -19.95 -8.88
N ALA A 260 -2.75 -19.62 -8.09
CA ALA A 260 -2.76 -19.79 -6.63
C ALA A 260 -3.27 -18.54 -5.91
N GLY A 261 -3.10 -17.37 -6.51
CA GLY A 261 -3.53 -16.11 -5.92
C GLY A 261 -3.17 -14.89 -6.74
N ILE A 262 -3.80 -13.77 -6.37
CA ILE A 262 -3.59 -12.47 -6.98
C ILE A 262 -3.19 -11.50 -5.88
N ASN A 263 -2.02 -10.89 -6.03
CA ASN A 263 -1.51 -9.84 -5.16
C ASN A 263 -1.65 -8.49 -5.88
N PHE A 264 -2.82 -7.85 -5.72
CA PHE A 264 -3.22 -6.67 -6.47
C PHE A 264 -3.18 -5.39 -5.62
N THR A 265 -2.72 -4.28 -6.20
CA THR A 265 -3.08 -2.93 -5.75
C THR A 265 -3.45 -2.08 -6.95
N GLY A 266 -4.58 -1.38 -6.88
CA GLY A 266 -5.09 -0.59 -8.00
C GLY A 266 -6.56 -0.21 -7.82
N SER A 267 -7.28 -0.03 -8.92
CA SER A 267 -8.66 0.47 -8.86
C SER A 267 -9.68 -0.60 -8.47
N VAL A 268 -10.72 -0.19 -7.73
CA VAL A 268 -11.88 -1.04 -7.36
C VAL A 268 -12.48 -1.76 -8.57
N PRO A 269 -12.76 -1.11 -9.73
CA PRO A 269 -13.35 -1.81 -10.88
C PRO A 269 -12.47 -2.95 -11.42
N THR A 270 -11.14 -2.76 -11.42
CA THR A 270 -10.20 -3.78 -11.88
C THR A 270 -10.16 -4.97 -10.94
N PHE A 271 -10.10 -4.72 -9.62
CA PHE A 271 -10.12 -5.78 -8.63
C PHE A 271 -11.44 -6.57 -8.66
N ASN A 272 -12.57 -5.89 -8.76
CA ASN A 272 -13.88 -6.53 -8.90
C ASN A 272 -13.97 -7.40 -10.16
N ARG A 273 -13.39 -6.95 -11.28
CA ARG A 273 -13.32 -7.76 -12.51
C ARG A 273 -12.52 -9.04 -12.27
N LEU A 274 -11.32 -8.94 -11.71
CA LEU A 274 -10.48 -10.12 -11.41
C LEU A 274 -11.18 -11.06 -10.43
N TRP A 275 -11.85 -10.50 -9.42
CA TRP A 275 -12.62 -11.27 -8.44
C TRP A 275 -13.75 -12.06 -9.08
N ARG A 276 -14.53 -11.40 -9.95
CA ARG A 276 -15.61 -12.05 -10.68
C ARG A 276 -15.08 -13.17 -11.58
N GLN A 277 -13.99 -12.92 -12.32
CA GLN A 277 -13.38 -13.93 -13.18
C GLN A 277 -12.92 -15.16 -12.41
N VAL A 278 -12.31 -14.98 -11.23
CA VAL A 278 -11.96 -16.10 -10.35
C VAL A 278 -13.20 -16.85 -9.86
N GLY A 279 -14.25 -16.14 -9.46
CA GLY A 279 -15.50 -16.77 -9.04
C GLY A 279 -16.17 -17.58 -10.16
N GLU A 280 -16.21 -17.03 -11.37
CA GLU A 280 -16.76 -17.69 -12.57
C GLU A 280 -15.96 -18.95 -12.96
N ASN A 281 -14.65 -18.94 -12.75
CA ASN A 281 -13.75 -20.03 -13.10
C ASN A 281 -13.42 -20.97 -11.93
N ILE A 282 -14.14 -20.90 -10.80
CA ILE A 282 -13.72 -21.58 -9.55
C ILE A 282 -13.45 -23.09 -9.72
N ASN A 283 -14.17 -23.75 -10.63
CA ASN A 283 -14.10 -25.19 -10.88
C ASN A 283 -12.85 -25.66 -11.65
N ILE A 284 -12.07 -24.74 -12.26
CA ILE A 284 -10.87 -25.14 -13.02
C ILE A 284 -9.61 -25.13 -12.17
N TYR A 285 -9.62 -24.52 -10.99
CA TYR A 285 -8.39 -24.30 -10.21
C TYR A 285 -8.01 -25.52 -9.38
N ASN A 286 -6.71 -25.80 -9.33
CA ASN A 286 -6.15 -26.83 -8.45
C ASN A 286 -6.24 -26.43 -6.96
N ASN A 287 -6.23 -25.12 -6.69
CA ASN A 287 -6.35 -24.52 -5.37
C ASN A 287 -7.37 -23.38 -5.42
N PHE A 288 -8.10 -23.12 -4.35
CA PHE A 288 -8.91 -21.90 -4.27
C PHE A 288 -8.02 -20.66 -4.34
N PRO A 289 -8.08 -19.84 -5.40
CA PRO A 289 -7.15 -18.75 -5.57
C PRO A 289 -7.34 -17.68 -4.48
N ARG A 290 -6.22 -17.18 -3.98
CA ARG A 290 -6.17 -16.21 -2.90
C ARG A 290 -6.08 -14.79 -3.44
N LEU A 291 -7.19 -14.06 -3.41
CA LEU A 291 -7.24 -12.68 -3.88
C LEU A 291 -6.99 -11.72 -2.72
N ILE A 292 -5.88 -10.99 -2.83
CA ILE A 292 -5.49 -9.95 -1.87
C ILE A 292 -5.47 -8.64 -2.66
N GLY A 293 -6.15 -7.62 -2.16
CA GLY A 293 -6.38 -6.38 -2.89
C GLY A 293 -6.42 -5.17 -1.98
N GLU A 294 -5.60 -4.16 -2.27
CA GLU A 294 -5.77 -2.80 -1.74
C GLU A 294 -6.30 -1.91 -2.87
N CYS A 295 -7.41 -1.24 -2.61
CA CYS A 295 -8.26 -0.57 -3.59
C CYS A 295 -8.63 0.85 -3.14
N GLY A 296 -7.65 1.72 -2.96
CA GLY A 296 -7.84 3.16 -2.88
C GLY A 296 -8.68 3.64 -1.68
N GLY A 297 -8.92 4.94 -1.63
CA GLY A 297 -9.63 5.55 -0.50
C GLY A 297 -10.22 6.92 -0.78
N LYS A 298 -11.20 7.27 0.06
CA LYS A 298 -11.71 8.65 0.20
C LYS A 298 -11.43 9.16 1.61
N ASN A 299 -10.15 9.44 1.85
CA ASN A 299 -9.61 9.75 3.18
C ASN A 299 -10.02 11.13 3.66
N TYR A 300 -10.14 11.28 4.97
CA TYR A 300 -10.66 12.50 5.59
C TYR A 300 -9.75 13.07 6.67
N HIS A 301 -9.80 14.39 6.81
CA HIS A 301 -9.38 15.10 8.03
C HIS A 301 -10.63 15.69 8.70
N PHE A 302 -10.81 15.40 9.98
CA PHE A 302 -11.90 15.92 10.79
C PHE A 302 -11.33 16.86 11.85
N VAL A 303 -11.82 18.09 11.89
CA VAL A 303 -11.31 19.13 12.79
C VAL A 303 -12.35 19.38 13.88
N HIS A 304 -11.92 19.35 15.13
CA HIS A 304 -12.75 19.74 16.28
C HIS A 304 -12.54 21.23 16.61
N PRO A 305 -13.50 21.95 17.24
CA PRO A 305 -13.34 23.37 17.57
C PRO A 305 -12.12 23.70 18.46
N SER A 306 -11.58 22.72 19.19
CA SER A 306 -10.36 22.90 19.99
C SER A 306 -9.05 22.60 19.24
N ALA A 307 -9.11 22.32 17.93
CA ALA A 307 -7.94 21.92 17.15
C ALA A 307 -6.86 23.01 17.08
N ASP A 308 -5.62 22.57 16.91
CA ASP A 308 -4.52 23.46 16.56
C ASP A 308 -4.55 23.84 15.08
N VAL A 309 -4.89 25.10 14.77
CA VAL A 309 -5.08 25.56 13.38
C VAL A 309 -3.82 25.37 12.53
N GLN A 310 -2.63 25.63 13.08
CA GLN A 310 -1.39 25.50 12.32
C GLN A 310 -1.11 24.04 11.95
N SER A 311 -1.32 23.12 12.89
CA SER A 311 -1.19 21.68 12.65
C SER A 311 -2.22 21.18 11.62
N VAL A 312 -3.47 21.65 11.69
CA VAL A 312 -4.53 21.35 10.71
C VAL A 312 -4.12 21.78 9.31
N VAL A 313 -3.67 23.03 9.15
CA VAL A 313 -3.28 23.59 7.84
C VAL A 313 -2.10 22.81 7.26
N ASN A 314 -1.00 22.68 8.01
CA ASN A 314 0.21 22.00 7.54
C ASN A 314 -0.04 20.52 7.24
N GLY A 315 -0.74 19.81 8.14
CA GLY A 315 -1.07 18.41 7.98
C GLY A 315 -1.95 18.18 6.75
N THR A 316 -2.96 19.03 6.54
CA THR A 316 -3.88 18.92 5.40
C THR A 316 -3.19 19.24 4.08
N ILE A 317 -2.41 20.32 4.00
CA ILE A 317 -1.62 20.66 2.79
C ILE A 317 -0.73 19.49 2.37
N ARG A 318 0.02 18.91 3.31
CA ARG A 318 0.90 17.77 3.00
C ARG A 318 0.11 16.53 2.60
N SER A 319 -0.96 16.21 3.33
CA SER A 319 -1.79 15.03 3.04
C SER A 319 -2.46 15.09 1.67
N SER A 320 -2.95 16.28 1.28
CA SER A 320 -3.71 16.48 0.04
C SER A 320 -2.82 16.68 -1.19
N PHE A 321 -1.66 17.30 -1.04
CA PHE A 321 -0.91 17.84 -2.19
C PHE A 321 0.51 17.28 -2.37
N GLU A 322 1.09 16.59 -1.37
CA GLU A 322 2.33 15.83 -1.63
C GLU A 322 2.08 14.76 -2.68
N PHE A 323 2.99 14.64 -3.64
CA PHE A 323 2.85 13.74 -4.79
C PHE A 323 1.52 13.92 -5.55
N CYS A 324 1.08 15.17 -5.66
CA CYS A 324 -0.14 15.59 -6.34
C CYS A 324 -1.40 14.86 -5.84
N GLY A 325 -1.45 14.47 -4.57
CA GLY A 325 -2.58 13.71 -4.02
C GLY A 325 -2.71 12.29 -4.60
N GLN A 326 -1.70 11.78 -5.31
CA GLN A 326 -1.69 10.45 -5.93
C GLN A 326 -1.24 9.37 -4.93
N LYS A 327 -1.79 9.42 -3.72
CA LYS A 327 -1.59 8.41 -2.67
C LYS A 327 -2.95 7.83 -2.31
N CYS A 328 -3.04 6.52 -2.11
CA CYS A 328 -4.28 5.88 -1.63
C CYS A 328 -4.77 6.51 -0.32
N SER A 329 -3.86 7.05 0.50
CA SER A 329 -4.10 7.71 1.80
C SER A 329 -4.25 9.24 1.75
N ALA A 330 -4.17 9.87 0.58
CA ALA A 330 -4.25 11.33 0.48
C ALA A 330 -5.59 11.87 1.02
N CYS A 331 -5.53 12.89 1.87
CA CYS A 331 -6.73 13.60 2.34
C CYS A 331 -7.39 14.32 1.17
N SER A 332 -8.63 13.96 0.86
CA SER A 332 -9.40 14.58 -0.24
C SER A 332 -10.74 15.15 0.21
N ARG A 333 -11.12 14.93 1.47
CA ARG A 333 -12.28 15.55 2.10
C ARG A 333 -11.94 16.02 3.52
N MET A 334 -12.34 17.22 3.86
CA MET A 334 -12.12 17.80 5.18
C MET A 334 -13.43 18.30 5.78
N TYR A 335 -13.60 18.07 7.08
CA TYR A 335 -14.74 18.53 7.85
C TYR A 335 -14.23 19.51 8.91
N VAL A 336 -14.69 20.76 8.85
CA VAL A 336 -14.16 21.86 9.68
C VAL A 336 -15.29 22.65 10.35
N PRO A 337 -15.18 23.01 11.64
CA PRO A 337 -16.23 23.76 12.33
C PRO A 337 -16.24 25.21 11.86
N GLU A 338 -17.43 25.80 11.83
CA GLU A 338 -17.66 27.19 11.47
C GLU A 338 -16.80 28.16 12.31
N SER A 339 -16.63 27.89 13.61
CA SER A 339 -15.79 28.70 14.51
C SER A 339 -14.32 28.82 14.09
N LEU A 340 -13.73 27.77 13.49
CA LEU A 340 -12.34 27.76 13.03
C LEU A 340 -12.20 28.03 11.53
N TRP A 341 -13.30 27.98 10.77
CA TRP A 341 -13.24 28.05 9.32
C TRP A 341 -12.53 29.29 8.78
N PRO A 342 -12.75 30.52 9.27
CA PRO A 342 -12.05 31.70 8.75
C PRO A 342 -10.53 31.57 8.82
N GLN A 343 -10.00 31.13 9.97
CA GLN A 343 -8.56 30.99 10.19
C GLN A 343 -7.96 29.82 9.38
N VAL A 344 -8.69 28.71 9.30
CA VAL A 344 -8.27 27.55 8.51
C VAL A 344 -8.30 27.86 7.01
N LYS A 345 -9.36 28.52 6.51
CA LYS A 345 -9.49 28.95 5.11
C LYS A 345 -8.32 29.83 4.70
N GLU A 346 -8.04 30.87 5.49
CA GLU A 346 -6.92 31.80 5.22
C GLU A 346 -5.58 31.05 5.25
N GLY A 347 -5.33 30.23 6.26
CA GLY A 347 -4.09 29.46 6.39
C GLY A 347 -3.86 28.49 5.24
N LEU A 348 -4.91 27.79 4.78
CA LEU A 348 -4.84 26.88 3.63
C LEU A 348 -4.52 27.63 2.34
N ILE A 349 -5.20 28.74 2.05
CA ILE A 349 -4.97 29.55 0.84
C ILE A 349 -3.55 30.10 0.84
N LYS A 350 -3.16 30.76 1.93
CA LYS A 350 -1.83 31.37 2.07
C LYS A 350 -0.71 30.34 1.93
N THR A 351 -0.85 29.16 2.56
CA THR A 351 0.17 28.11 2.46
C THR A 351 0.20 27.51 1.06
N ARG A 352 -0.96 27.24 0.46
CA ARG A 352 -1.08 26.75 -0.91
C ARG A 352 -0.37 27.67 -1.91
N ASP A 353 -0.54 28.99 -1.77
CA ASP A 353 0.03 29.97 -2.71
C ASP A 353 1.56 30.05 -2.66
N THR A 354 2.18 29.51 -1.61
CA THR A 354 3.65 29.37 -1.53
C THR A 354 4.19 28.08 -2.15
N LEU A 355 3.33 27.13 -2.51
CA LEU A 355 3.75 25.83 -3.01
C LEU A 355 4.31 25.96 -4.43
N LYS A 356 5.57 25.54 -4.61
CA LYS A 356 6.17 25.44 -5.94
C LYS A 356 5.74 24.15 -6.63
N ILE A 357 5.14 24.29 -7.81
CA ILE A 357 4.75 23.17 -8.68
C ILE A 357 5.66 23.22 -9.91
N GLY A 358 6.31 22.11 -10.25
CA GLY A 358 7.23 22.13 -11.38
C GLY A 358 8.00 20.83 -11.60
N ASP A 359 9.14 20.97 -12.27
CA ASP A 359 10.05 19.87 -12.56
C ASP A 359 10.63 19.30 -11.25
N VAL A 360 10.66 17.97 -11.14
CA VAL A 360 11.19 17.27 -9.95
C VAL A 360 12.71 17.33 -9.84
N THR A 361 13.40 17.72 -10.92
CA THR A 361 14.84 17.94 -10.91
C THR A 361 15.23 19.22 -10.16
N ASP A 362 14.28 20.14 -9.98
CA ASP A 362 14.38 21.27 -9.06
C ASP A 362 13.93 20.83 -7.65
N PHE A 363 14.87 20.76 -6.71
CA PHE A 363 14.59 20.28 -5.35
C PHE A 363 13.80 21.27 -4.49
N SER A 364 13.57 22.50 -4.96
CA SER A 364 12.64 23.44 -4.30
C SER A 364 11.16 23.15 -4.66
N THR A 365 10.91 22.27 -5.63
CA THR A 365 9.56 21.85 -6.02
C THR A 365 8.89 21.07 -4.88
N PHE A 366 7.70 21.50 -4.48
CA PHE A 366 6.88 20.80 -3.49
C PHE A 366 6.17 19.59 -4.10
N THR A 367 5.64 19.75 -5.31
CA THR A 367 4.88 18.72 -6.03
C THR A 367 4.96 18.95 -7.54
N SER A 368 4.61 17.98 -8.37
CA SER A 368 4.89 18.02 -9.82
C SER A 368 3.63 17.77 -10.67
N ALA A 369 3.79 17.12 -11.82
CA ALA A 369 2.70 16.67 -12.66
C ALA A 369 2.03 15.41 -12.10
N VAL A 370 0.75 15.20 -12.47
CA VAL A 370 0.08 13.90 -12.29
C VAL A 370 0.63 12.89 -13.30
N ILE A 371 0.34 11.60 -13.08
CA ILE A 371 1.13 10.52 -13.71
C ILE A 371 0.99 10.40 -15.24
N ASP A 372 -0.22 10.60 -15.77
CA ASP A 372 -0.52 10.40 -17.19
C ASP A 372 -1.73 11.24 -17.65
N ASP A 373 -2.00 11.19 -18.95
CA ASP A 373 -3.11 11.85 -19.62
C ASP A 373 -4.48 11.41 -19.08
N LYS A 374 -4.63 10.12 -18.75
CA LYS A 374 -5.88 9.57 -18.18
C LYS A 374 -6.15 10.15 -16.79
N ALA A 375 -5.13 10.25 -15.94
CA ALA A 375 -5.23 10.90 -14.64
C ALA A 375 -5.52 12.39 -14.80
N PHE A 376 -4.82 13.08 -15.71
CA PHE A 376 -5.05 14.49 -16.00
C PHE A 376 -6.49 14.77 -16.38
N ASN A 377 -7.01 14.05 -17.39
CA ASN A 377 -8.38 14.21 -17.88
C ASN A 377 -9.43 13.88 -16.81
N ARG A 378 -9.21 12.81 -16.02
CA ARG A 378 -10.09 12.46 -14.90
C ARG A 378 -10.14 13.61 -13.88
N ILE A 379 -9.00 14.10 -13.42
CA ILE A 379 -8.95 15.14 -12.38
C ILE A 379 -9.52 16.46 -12.91
N LYS A 380 -9.18 16.85 -14.14
CA LYS A 380 -9.75 18.01 -14.83
C LYS A 380 -11.28 17.94 -14.87
N SER A 381 -11.87 16.75 -15.09
CA SER A 381 -13.33 16.60 -15.08
C SER A 381 -13.98 16.90 -13.71
N TYR A 382 -13.29 16.63 -12.59
CA TYR A 382 -13.77 17.01 -11.25
C TYR A 382 -13.62 18.50 -10.99
N ILE A 383 -12.56 19.13 -11.50
CA ILE A 383 -12.38 20.58 -11.41
C ILE A 383 -13.44 21.30 -12.28
N ASP A 384 -13.72 20.80 -13.48
CA ASP A 384 -14.76 21.33 -14.36
C ASP A 384 -16.17 21.14 -13.73
N HIS A 385 -16.42 20.00 -13.06
CA HIS A 385 -17.61 19.82 -12.22
C HIS A 385 -17.71 20.87 -11.12
N ALA A 386 -16.63 21.11 -10.38
CA ALA A 386 -16.58 22.12 -9.32
C ALA A 386 -16.86 23.55 -9.84
N LYS A 387 -16.42 23.89 -11.07
CA LYS A 387 -16.73 25.19 -11.70
C LYS A 387 -18.20 25.33 -12.09
N SER A 388 -18.85 24.23 -12.46
CA SER A 388 -20.24 24.21 -12.97
C SER A 388 -21.31 24.05 -11.88
N SER A 389 -20.96 23.47 -10.74
CA SER A 389 -21.91 23.17 -9.67
C SER A 389 -22.20 24.40 -8.81
N LYS A 390 -23.48 24.63 -8.50
CA LYS A 390 -23.90 25.70 -7.57
C LYS A 390 -23.56 25.41 -6.10
N ASN A 391 -23.25 24.14 -5.78
CA ASN A 391 -22.95 23.70 -4.42
C ASN A 391 -21.45 23.69 -4.12
N LEU A 392 -20.61 23.97 -5.11
CA LEU A 392 -19.16 23.93 -5.01
C LEU A 392 -18.57 25.30 -5.31
N GLU A 393 -17.61 25.71 -4.50
CA GLU A 393 -16.84 26.95 -4.68
C GLU A 393 -15.36 26.59 -4.70
N ILE A 394 -14.67 26.90 -5.81
CA ILE A 394 -13.20 26.80 -5.85
C ILE A 394 -12.63 28.02 -5.12
N ILE A 395 -12.11 27.81 -3.92
CA ILE A 395 -11.56 28.90 -3.09
C ILE A 395 -10.07 29.15 -3.37
N ALA A 396 -9.37 28.19 -3.99
CA ALA A 396 -8.00 28.34 -4.49
C ALA A 396 -7.67 27.30 -5.58
N GLY A 397 -6.79 27.66 -6.52
CA GLY A 397 -6.33 26.78 -7.60
C GLY A 397 -7.31 26.64 -8.76
N GLY A 398 -7.47 25.43 -9.30
CA GLY A 398 -8.44 25.11 -10.36
C GLY A 398 -7.93 25.27 -11.80
N LYS A 399 -6.63 25.54 -11.99
CA LYS A 399 -5.98 25.54 -13.31
C LYS A 399 -5.31 24.19 -13.59
N CYS A 400 -5.33 23.80 -14.86
CA CYS A 400 -4.71 22.58 -15.38
C CYS A 400 -4.01 22.96 -16.70
N ASP A 401 -2.83 22.41 -16.95
CA ASP A 401 -2.05 22.61 -18.18
C ASP A 401 -1.31 21.31 -18.51
N ASP A 402 -1.60 20.72 -19.67
CA ASP A 402 -0.95 19.52 -20.21
C ASP A 402 -0.03 19.81 -21.40
N SER A 403 0.30 21.08 -21.67
CA SER A 403 1.12 21.44 -22.84
C SER A 403 2.55 20.91 -22.81
N LYS A 404 3.14 20.75 -21.62
CA LYS A 404 4.51 20.22 -21.41
C LYS A 404 4.58 18.97 -20.56
N GLY A 405 3.78 18.95 -19.50
CA GLY A 405 3.64 17.86 -18.55
C GLY A 405 2.24 17.94 -17.97
N TYR A 406 1.76 16.90 -17.29
CA TYR A 406 0.39 16.83 -16.80
C TYR A 406 0.18 17.65 -15.52
N PHE A 407 0.29 18.97 -15.57
CA PHE A 407 0.28 19.84 -14.40
C PHE A 407 -1.14 20.22 -13.97
N ILE A 408 -1.45 20.00 -12.69
CA ILE A 408 -2.71 20.43 -12.06
C ILE A 408 -2.36 21.19 -10.80
N GLU A 409 -2.90 22.40 -10.67
CA GLU A 409 -2.71 23.20 -9.46
C GLU A 409 -3.37 22.53 -8.24
N PRO A 410 -2.73 22.56 -7.06
CA PRO A 410 -3.39 22.28 -5.79
C PRO A 410 -4.67 23.09 -5.67
N THR A 411 -5.79 22.38 -5.69
CA THR A 411 -7.13 22.95 -5.80
C THR A 411 -7.89 22.67 -4.52
N ILE A 412 -8.46 23.73 -3.95
CA ILE A 412 -9.27 23.65 -2.73
C ILE A 412 -10.69 24.06 -3.09
N VAL A 413 -11.64 23.18 -2.78
CA VAL A 413 -13.06 23.33 -3.10
C VAL A 413 -13.85 23.31 -1.79
N GLN A 414 -14.63 24.36 -1.53
CA GLN A 414 -15.64 24.34 -0.48
C GLN A 414 -16.92 23.75 -1.04
N SER A 415 -17.52 22.79 -0.32
CA SER A 415 -18.80 22.17 -0.68
C SER A 415 -19.86 22.49 0.34
N ASN A 416 -21.04 22.89 -0.15
CA ASN A 416 -22.27 23.02 0.63
C ASN A 416 -23.06 21.70 0.69
N ASP A 417 -22.69 20.70 -0.12
CA ASP A 417 -23.26 19.36 -0.10
C ASP A 417 -22.19 18.31 0.29
N PRO A 418 -22.27 17.73 1.50
CA PRO A 418 -21.27 16.76 1.95
C PRO A 418 -21.38 15.40 1.23
N LYS A 419 -22.37 15.23 0.35
CA LYS A 419 -22.60 14.03 -0.46
C LYS A 419 -22.33 14.23 -1.95
N ASP A 420 -21.88 15.41 -2.38
CA ASP A 420 -21.44 15.64 -3.75
C ASP A 420 -20.38 14.59 -4.15
N LYS A 421 -20.31 14.22 -5.44
CA LYS A 421 -19.33 13.25 -5.92
C LYS A 421 -17.89 13.62 -5.58
N ILE A 422 -17.55 14.92 -5.50
CA ILE A 422 -16.21 15.36 -5.12
C ILE A 422 -15.86 15.01 -3.66
N MET A 423 -16.88 14.85 -2.80
CA MET A 423 -16.75 14.40 -1.40
C MET A 423 -16.77 12.88 -1.25
N THR A 424 -17.30 12.13 -2.22
CA THR A 424 -17.60 10.69 -2.05
C THR A 424 -16.81 9.75 -2.96
N GLU A 425 -16.39 10.22 -4.14
CA GLU A 425 -15.62 9.47 -5.15
C GLU A 425 -14.12 9.76 -5.08
N GLU A 426 -13.28 8.73 -5.29
CA GLU A 426 -11.82 8.87 -5.32
C GLU A 426 -11.37 9.58 -6.62
N ILE A 427 -10.62 10.68 -6.45
CA ILE A 427 -10.15 11.52 -7.56
C ILE A 427 -8.72 11.13 -7.96
N PHE A 428 -7.88 10.84 -6.95
CA PHE A 428 -6.45 10.54 -7.09
C PHE A 428 -5.67 11.68 -7.76
N GLY A 429 -5.83 12.89 -7.22
CA GLY A 429 -5.28 14.14 -7.72
C GLY A 429 -5.27 15.23 -6.65
N PRO A 430 -4.67 16.40 -6.91
CA PRO A 430 -4.45 17.43 -5.90
C PRO A 430 -5.70 18.29 -5.69
N VAL A 431 -6.81 17.65 -5.29
CA VAL A 431 -8.12 18.26 -5.08
C VAL A 431 -8.60 17.97 -3.65
N LEU A 432 -8.62 19.00 -2.82
CA LEU A 432 -9.15 18.97 -1.45
C LEU A 432 -10.57 19.53 -1.44
N SER A 433 -11.53 18.73 -1.00
CA SER A 433 -12.91 19.18 -0.80
C SER A 433 -13.19 19.44 0.68
N ILE A 434 -13.88 20.52 1.01
CA ILE A 434 -14.08 20.96 2.40
C ILE A 434 -15.57 21.15 2.66
N TYR A 435 -16.08 20.51 3.71
CA TYR A 435 -17.41 20.76 4.23
C TYR A 435 -17.31 21.49 5.57
N VAL A 436 -17.91 22.68 5.66
CA VAL A 436 -17.97 23.46 6.89
C VAL A 436 -19.23 23.07 7.65
N TYR A 437 -19.08 22.61 8.89
CA TYR A 437 -20.20 22.21 9.74
C TYR A 437 -20.40 23.21 10.88
N LYS A 438 -21.63 23.39 11.36
CA LYS A 438 -21.88 24.22 12.55
C LYS A 438 -21.35 23.49 13.77
N ASP A 439 -20.66 24.18 14.67
CA ASP A 439 -20.06 23.59 15.88
C ASP A 439 -21.03 22.69 16.67
N LYS A 440 -22.30 23.11 16.79
CA LYS A 440 -23.36 22.35 17.47
C LYS A 440 -23.75 21.03 16.79
N ASP A 441 -23.45 20.88 15.51
CA ASP A 441 -23.78 19.70 14.69
C ASP A 441 -22.60 18.69 14.66
N LEU A 442 -21.70 18.76 15.64
CA LEU A 442 -20.52 17.88 15.77
C LEU A 442 -20.90 16.40 15.63
N ASP A 443 -21.85 15.92 16.42
CA ASP A 443 -22.27 14.51 16.44
C ASP A 443 -22.86 14.06 15.10
N GLN A 444 -23.65 14.92 14.46
CA GLN A 444 -24.20 14.64 13.14
C GLN A 444 -23.10 14.55 12.08
N THR A 445 -22.10 15.42 12.18
CA THR A 445 -20.97 15.46 11.26
C THR A 445 -20.05 14.26 11.43
N MET A 446 -19.82 13.79 12.67
CA MET A 446 -19.10 12.53 12.92
C MET A 446 -19.79 11.34 12.24
N LYS A 447 -21.11 11.23 12.34
CA LYS A 447 -21.90 10.19 11.65
C LYS A 447 -21.84 10.31 10.12
N LEU A 448 -21.86 11.55 9.62
CA LEU A 448 -21.78 11.84 8.19
C LEU A 448 -20.46 11.36 7.57
N VAL A 449 -19.33 11.55 8.25
CA VAL A 449 -18.00 11.07 7.78
C VAL A 449 -18.05 9.57 7.51
N GLY A 450 -18.67 8.81 8.41
CA GLY A 450 -18.76 7.36 8.34
C GLY A 450 -19.73 6.83 7.29
N ASN A 451 -20.75 7.60 6.89
CA ASN A 451 -21.81 7.12 5.98
C ASN A 451 -21.78 7.75 4.58
N SER A 452 -20.90 8.72 4.33
CA SER A 452 -20.82 9.43 3.05
C SER A 452 -20.05 8.67 1.97
N THR A 453 -19.24 7.68 2.33
CA THR A 453 -18.45 6.92 1.35
C THR A 453 -18.35 5.44 1.70
N ARG A 454 -18.12 4.61 0.69
CA ARG A 454 -17.89 3.17 0.82
C ARG A 454 -16.43 2.82 1.15
N PHE A 455 -15.54 3.80 1.19
CA PHE A 455 -14.13 3.63 1.52
C PHE A 455 -13.86 3.80 3.02
N ALA A 456 -12.85 3.11 3.54
CA ALA A 456 -12.39 3.24 4.93
C ALA A 456 -10.90 2.93 5.07
N LEU A 457 -10.07 3.65 4.31
CA LEU A 457 -8.62 3.46 4.32
C LEU A 457 -7.95 4.26 5.44
N THR A 458 -7.87 5.59 5.29
CA THR A 458 -7.27 6.45 6.32
C THR A 458 -8.17 7.61 6.74
N GLY A 459 -7.98 8.05 7.98
CA GLY A 459 -8.70 9.19 8.55
C GLY A 459 -7.88 9.85 9.65
N ALA A 460 -8.00 11.16 9.79
CA ALA A 460 -7.34 11.91 10.85
C ALA A 460 -8.33 12.78 11.63
N VAL A 461 -8.10 12.94 12.92
CA VAL A 461 -8.80 13.88 13.79
C VAL A 461 -7.80 14.88 14.39
N PHE A 462 -8.15 16.16 14.35
CA PHE A 462 -7.41 17.23 15.01
C PHE A 462 -8.22 17.80 16.17
N SER A 463 -7.67 17.78 17.38
CA SER A 463 -8.31 18.30 18.61
C SER A 463 -7.28 18.43 19.75
N LYS A 464 -7.47 19.43 20.62
CA LYS A 464 -6.79 19.52 21.92
C LYS A 464 -7.64 18.98 23.08
N ASP A 465 -8.88 18.58 22.80
CA ASP A 465 -9.80 17.99 23.78
C ASP A 465 -9.56 16.47 23.87
N GLU A 466 -8.96 16.02 24.98
CA GLU A 466 -8.67 14.62 25.22
C GLU A 466 -9.91 13.74 25.34
N ALA A 467 -11.02 14.26 25.89
CA ALA A 467 -12.26 13.51 26.01
C ALA A 467 -12.85 13.26 24.62
N PHE A 468 -12.83 14.30 23.76
CA PHE A 468 -13.20 14.16 22.36
C PHE A 468 -12.29 13.17 21.62
N LEU A 469 -10.97 13.24 21.79
CA LEU A 469 -10.03 12.32 21.14
C LEU A 469 -10.30 10.86 21.51
N LYS A 470 -10.55 10.57 22.79
CA LYS A 470 -10.92 9.22 23.26
C LYS A 470 -12.23 8.75 22.64
N ARG A 471 -13.23 9.63 22.56
CA ARG A 471 -14.51 9.34 21.90
C ARG A 471 -14.34 9.09 20.40
N ALA A 472 -13.52 9.90 19.74
CA ALA A 472 -13.24 9.80 18.31
C ALA A 472 -12.64 8.44 17.93
N LEU A 473 -11.80 7.85 18.78
CA LEU A 473 -11.25 6.50 18.57
C LEU A 473 -12.35 5.43 18.44
N GLU A 474 -13.44 5.55 19.19
CA GLU A 474 -14.55 4.60 19.13
C GLU A 474 -15.52 4.91 17.98
N GLU A 475 -15.91 6.18 17.83
CA GLU A 475 -16.90 6.59 16.82
C GLU A 475 -16.38 6.44 15.38
N PHE A 476 -15.08 6.66 15.15
CA PHE A 476 -14.46 6.55 13.83
C PHE A 476 -13.85 5.18 13.53
N LYS A 477 -13.94 4.22 14.46
CA LYS A 477 -13.29 2.90 14.36
C LYS A 477 -13.55 2.15 13.06
N LEU A 478 -14.75 2.27 12.50
CA LEU A 478 -15.15 1.59 11.26
C LEU A 478 -15.05 2.48 10.00
N THR A 479 -14.42 3.64 10.13
CA THR A 479 -14.34 4.64 9.04
C THR A 479 -12.93 4.78 8.48
N ALA A 480 -11.92 4.23 9.16
CA ALA A 480 -10.53 4.17 8.72
C ALA A 480 -9.82 2.97 9.32
N GLY A 481 -9.05 2.21 8.51
CA GLY A 481 -8.15 1.18 9.01
C GLY A 481 -6.87 1.77 9.61
N ASN A 482 -6.41 2.91 9.09
CA ASN A 482 -5.37 3.75 9.70
C ASN A 482 -5.97 5.06 10.20
N PHE A 483 -5.99 5.23 11.52
CA PHE A 483 -6.57 6.40 12.16
C PHE A 483 -5.50 7.21 12.90
N TYR A 484 -5.47 8.51 12.64
CA TYR A 484 -4.45 9.44 13.10
C TYR A 484 -5.06 10.49 14.04
N LEU A 485 -4.36 10.80 15.13
CA LEU A 485 -4.71 11.90 16.04
C LEU A 485 -3.65 12.98 15.92
N ASN A 486 -4.08 14.21 15.60
CA ASN A 486 -3.23 15.40 15.48
C ASN A 486 -2.05 15.26 14.51
N ASP A 487 -2.20 14.41 13.48
CA ASP A 487 -1.24 14.24 12.40
C ASP A 487 -1.99 14.04 11.08
N LYS A 488 -1.28 14.19 9.96
CA LYS A 488 -1.81 13.94 8.61
C LYS A 488 -2.15 12.46 8.40
N SER A 489 -3.14 12.17 7.56
CA SER A 489 -3.60 10.81 7.24
C SER A 489 -2.64 9.96 6.38
N THR A 490 -1.43 10.44 6.08
CA THR A 490 -0.49 9.83 5.12
C THR A 490 0.84 9.48 5.76
N GLY A 491 1.66 8.69 5.06
CA GLY A 491 3.05 8.42 5.45
C GLY A 491 3.19 7.34 6.50
N SER A 492 2.44 6.24 6.36
CA SER A 492 2.61 5.06 7.19
C SER A 492 3.98 4.42 6.98
N VAL A 493 4.70 4.22 8.09
CA VAL A 493 6.03 3.60 8.11
C VAL A 493 5.89 2.11 8.42
N VAL A 494 6.59 1.27 7.65
CA VAL A 494 6.62 -0.18 7.85
C VAL A 494 7.12 -0.48 9.26
N GLY A 495 6.47 -1.42 9.96
CA GLY A 495 6.80 -1.74 11.35
C GLY A 495 6.25 -0.77 12.41
N GLN A 496 5.77 0.41 12.02
CA GLN A 496 5.18 1.37 12.96
C GLN A 496 3.67 1.52 12.80
N GLN A 497 3.20 1.82 11.58
CA GLN A 497 1.77 1.93 11.27
C GLN A 497 1.42 0.96 10.15
N PRO A 498 1.08 -0.30 10.48
CA PRO A 498 0.52 -1.23 9.51
C PRO A 498 -0.58 -0.59 8.68
N PHE A 499 -0.40 -0.57 7.36
CA PHE A 499 -1.30 0.14 6.45
C PHE A 499 -2.36 -0.78 5.89
N GLY A 500 -3.62 -0.46 6.09
CA GLY A 500 -4.72 -1.18 5.47
C GLY A 500 -6.05 -0.50 5.75
N GLY A 501 -7.09 -0.97 5.06
CA GLY A 501 -8.42 -0.41 5.15
C GLY A 501 -9.50 -1.47 5.38
N GLY A 502 -10.71 -1.00 5.61
CA GLY A 502 -11.90 -1.85 5.53
C GLY A 502 -12.81 -1.43 4.37
N ARG A 503 -14.01 -2.05 4.32
CA ARG A 503 -15.04 -1.75 3.31
C ARG A 503 -14.50 -1.93 1.88
N MET A 504 -14.75 -1.00 0.96
CA MET A 504 -14.27 -1.10 -0.43
C MET A 504 -12.79 -0.78 -0.60
N SER A 505 -12.09 -0.32 0.46
CA SER A 505 -10.67 0.03 0.38
C SER A 505 -9.76 -1.19 0.42
N GLU A 506 -10.14 -2.24 1.12
CA GLU A 506 -9.40 -3.50 1.21
C GLU A 506 -10.34 -4.57 1.78
N LEU A 507 -10.06 -5.84 1.51
CA LEU A 507 -10.76 -6.95 2.17
C LEU A 507 -10.46 -6.92 3.68
N ASP A 508 -11.47 -6.96 4.56
CA ASP A 508 -11.26 -6.99 6.01
C ASP A 508 -10.36 -8.18 6.49
N PHE A 509 -10.28 -9.25 5.70
CA PHE A 509 -9.37 -10.39 5.92
C PHE A 509 -7.95 -10.18 5.37
N ALA A 510 -7.76 -9.23 4.45
CA ALA A 510 -6.47 -8.62 4.18
C ALA A 510 -6.18 -7.62 5.31
N LEU A 511 -6.02 -8.18 6.51
CA LEU A 511 -5.28 -7.60 7.61
C LEU A 511 -3.80 -7.50 7.16
N SER A 512 -3.64 -6.51 6.27
CA SER A 512 -2.55 -5.74 5.72
C SER A 512 -1.22 -6.42 5.40
N ARG A 513 -0.77 -6.17 4.17
CA ARG A 513 0.60 -6.40 3.66
C ARG A 513 1.69 -5.56 4.34
N LYS A 514 1.31 -4.73 5.32
CA LYS A 514 2.16 -3.98 6.27
C LYS A 514 1.83 -4.37 7.73
N MET A 515 1.08 -5.45 7.99
CA MET A 515 0.93 -6.00 9.34
C MET A 515 2.25 -6.57 9.83
N CYS A 516 2.87 -5.74 10.64
CA CYS A 516 4.28 -5.79 10.93
C CYS A 516 4.51 -5.69 12.45
N GLY A 517 3.56 -6.21 13.23
CA GLY A 517 3.80 -6.65 14.60
C GLY A 517 4.00 -8.17 14.61
N PRO A 518 4.72 -8.75 15.60
CA PRO A 518 5.02 -10.18 15.65
C PRO A 518 3.77 -11.08 15.63
N ARG A 519 2.58 -10.54 15.94
CA ARG A 519 1.30 -11.28 16.02
C ARG A 519 0.44 -11.22 14.76
N THR A 520 0.78 -10.38 13.78
CA THR A 520 -0.12 -10.09 12.65
C THR A 520 0.48 -10.39 11.29
N THR A 521 1.80 -10.47 11.18
CA THR A 521 2.43 -10.96 9.95
C THR A 521 2.12 -12.42 9.67
N VAL A 522 1.84 -13.18 10.73
CA VAL A 522 1.31 -14.53 10.71
C VAL A 522 0.02 -14.58 9.88
N ARG A 523 -0.85 -13.55 9.86
CA ARG A 523 -2.16 -13.64 9.19
C ARG A 523 -2.08 -13.56 7.66
N SER A 524 -1.45 -12.55 7.07
CA SER A 524 -1.33 -12.40 5.60
C SER A 524 -0.25 -13.30 4.98
N THR A 525 0.82 -13.58 5.73
CA THR A 525 1.91 -14.49 5.33
C THR A 525 1.50 -15.96 5.45
N LEU A 526 0.70 -16.36 6.47
CA LEU A 526 0.09 -17.71 6.50
C LEU A 526 -1.09 -17.84 5.55
N TRP A 527 -1.83 -16.77 5.26
CA TRP A 527 -2.80 -16.78 4.17
C TRP A 527 -2.11 -16.82 2.80
N LEU A 528 -0.80 -16.64 2.68
CA LEU A 528 -0.04 -17.02 1.48
C LEU A 528 0.72 -18.35 1.65
N ALA A 529 0.51 -19.07 2.75
CA ALA A 529 1.20 -20.33 3.08
C ALA A 529 0.30 -21.53 3.44
N GLY A 530 -1.03 -21.36 3.58
CA GLY A 530 -1.96 -22.51 3.53
C GLY A 530 -2.99 -22.69 4.64
N GLU A 531 -3.06 -21.89 5.70
CA GLU A 531 -3.70 -22.37 6.95
C GLU A 531 -4.88 -21.55 7.51
N ALA A 532 -5.75 -22.26 8.25
CA ALA A 532 -7.04 -21.81 8.79
C ALA A 532 -6.93 -20.98 10.08
N VAL A 533 -7.97 -20.17 10.30
CA VAL A 533 -7.99 -18.96 11.17
C VAL A 533 -8.34 -19.26 12.64
N ASP A 534 -8.73 -20.48 12.99
CA ASP A 534 -9.37 -20.79 14.28
C ASP A 534 -8.41 -20.95 15.48
N LEU A 535 -7.10 -20.94 15.27
CA LEU A 535 -6.08 -21.17 16.32
C LEU A 535 -5.83 -19.99 17.29
N LEU A 536 -6.58 -18.88 17.17
CA LEU A 536 -6.26 -17.61 17.85
C LEU A 536 -7.03 -17.36 19.16
N GLU A 537 -8.16 -18.03 19.42
CA GLU A 537 -8.89 -17.85 20.69
C GLU A 537 -8.18 -18.49 21.90
N GLU A 538 -7.50 -19.61 21.70
CA GLU A 538 -6.81 -20.32 22.80
C GLU A 538 -5.52 -19.62 23.25
N LEU A 539 -4.79 -18.99 22.31
CA LEU A 539 -3.56 -18.26 22.58
C LEU A 539 -3.81 -16.95 23.37
N ASP A 540 -4.98 -16.30 23.20
CA ASP A 540 -5.34 -15.10 23.98
C ASP A 540 -5.54 -15.44 25.48
N SER A 541 -6.08 -16.64 25.77
CA SER A 541 -6.26 -17.10 27.15
C SER A 541 -4.93 -17.37 27.86
N ALA A 542 -3.97 -17.98 27.15
CA ALA A 542 -2.65 -18.34 27.69
C ALA A 542 -1.75 -17.11 27.89
N PHE A 543 -1.90 -16.07 27.06
CA PHE A 543 -1.14 -14.82 27.18
C PHE A 543 -1.61 -13.98 28.38
N ARG A 544 -2.93 -13.94 28.66
CA ARG A 544 -3.48 -13.29 29.87
C ARG A 544 -3.01 -13.96 31.16
N GLN A 545 -2.85 -15.28 31.15
CA GLN A 545 -2.35 -16.02 32.32
C GLN A 545 -0.86 -15.81 32.62
N ARG A 546 -0.05 -15.39 31.64
CA ARG A 546 1.41 -15.20 31.84
C ARG A 546 1.85 -13.77 32.12
N MET A 547 1.06 -12.76 31.74
CA MET A 547 1.35 -11.34 32.04
C MET A 547 0.89 -10.92 33.46
N CYS A 548 -0.05 -11.65 34.04
CA CYS A 548 -0.40 -11.50 35.45
C CYS A 548 0.39 -12.53 36.27
N GLY A 549 1.49 -12.11 36.89
CA GLY A 549 2.23 -12.92 37.85
C GLY A 549 1.34 -13.45 39.00
N PRO A 550 1.79 -14.45 39.77
CA PRO A 550 0.96 -15.16 40.72
C PRO A 550 0.71 -14.34 42.00
N ARG A 551 -0.27 -13.43 41.96
CA ARG A 551 -0.95 -12.91 43.15
C ARG A 551 -2.43 -12.70 42.86
N MET A 552 -3.18 -13.79 42.90
CA MET A 552 -4.47 -13.85 43.59
C MET A 552 -4.97 -15.30 43.55
N ASN A 553 -4.54 -16.08 44.54
CA ASN A 553 -5.24 -17.29 44.93
C ASN A 553 -6.00 -16.97 46.21
N GLN A 554 -7.28 -16.63 46.08
CA GLN A 554 -8.35 -16.97 47.03
C GLN A 554 -9.65 -16.28 46.58
N LYS A 555 -10.52 -17.07 45.92
CA LYS A 555 -11.99 -16.91 45.71
C LYS A 555 -12.38 -17.19 44.26
N ALA A 556 -12.29 -18.46 43.85
CA ALA A 556 -13.11 -19.01 42.76
C ALA A 556 -13.11 -20.55 42.79
N ARG A 557 -13.30 -21.14 43.98
CA ARG A 557 -13.83 -22.51 44.09
C ARG A 557 -15.31 -22.36 44.42
N PHE A 558 -16.17 -22.30 43.40
CA PHE A 558 -17.60 -22.65 43.41
C PHE A 558 -18.25 -22.12 42.12
N SER A 559 -18.29 -22.93 41.06
CA SER A 559 -19.39 -22.90 40.04
C SER A 559 -19.24 -23.94 38.90
N SER A 560 -18.30 -24.88 38.94
CA SER A 560 -18.09 -25.85 37.84
C SER A 560 -19.03 -27.08 37.86
N ARG A 561 -20.32 -26.93 38.23
CA ARG A 561 -21.27 -28.07 38.26
C ARG A 561 -22.57 -27.90 37.48
N LEU A 562 -22.75 -26.84 36.68
CA LEU A 562 -24.03 -26.62 35.98
C LEU A 562 -23.97 -26.41 34.45
N ALA A 563 -22.80 -26.39 33.81
CA ALA A 563 -22.70 -26.19 32.35
C ALA A 563 -22.69 -27.48 31.51
N GLY A 564 -22.64 -28.66 32.13
CA GLY A 564 -22.45 -29.95 31.45
C GLY A 564 -23.70 -30.63 30.87
N ARG A 565 -24.87 -29.97 30.81
CA ARG A 565 -26.12 -30.62 30.35
C ARG A 565 -26.91 -29.89 29.26
N ARG A 566 -26.39 -28.81 28.67
CA ARG A 566 -27.07 -28.09 27.57
C ARG A 566 -26.43 -28.21 26.18
N SER A 567 -25.22 -28.78 26.04
CA SER A 567 -24.53 -28.89 24.74
C SER A 567 -24.91 -30.12 23.90
N MET A 568 -25.62 -31.11 24.43
CA MET A 568 -25.95 -32.35 23.70
C MET A 568 -27.25 -32.30 22.86
N ARG A 569 -28.02 -31.21 22.88
CA ARG A 569 -29.27 -31.10 22.08
C ARG A 569 -29.15 -30.30 20.79
N LEU A 570 -28.02 -29.62 20.54
CA LEU A 570 -27.82 -28.80 19.33
C LEU A 570 -27.06 -29.52 18.21
N TRP A 571 -26.49 -30.70 18.47
CA TRP A 571 -25.69 -31.46 17.50
C TRP A 571 -26.51 -32.30 16.51
N LYS A 572 -27.83 -32.46 16.71
CA LYS A 572 -28.69 -33.25 15.80
C LYS A 572 -29.38 -32.43 14.70
N SER A 573 -29.34 -31.10 14.76
CA SER A 573 -30.06 -30.25 13.81
C SER A 573 -29.20 -29.73 12.63
N TRP A 574 -27.89 -30.01 12.63
CA TRP A 574 -26.96 -29.55 11.60
C TRP A 574 -26.67 -30.57 10.49
N ILE A 575 -27.16 -31.81 10.60
CA ILE A 575 -26.91 -32.88 9.60
C ILE A 575 -27.99 -32.92 8.49
N LEU A 576 -29.02 -32.07 8.53
CA LEU A 576 -30.16 -32.12 7.59
C LEU A 576 -30.24 -30.96 6.58
N LEU A 577 -29.19 -30.15 6.43
CA LEU A 577 -29.15 -29.05 5.45
C LEU A 577 -27.94 -29.12 4.50
N SER A 578 -27.39 -30.32 4.30
CA SER A 578 -26.31 -30.58 3.35
C SER A 578 -26.70 -31.73 2.42
N ALA A 579 -27.75 -31.50 1.66
CA ALA A 579 -28.13 -32.31 0.51
C ALA A 579 -28.98 -31.45 -0.43
N GLU A 580 -28.30 -30.61 -1.22
CA GLU A 580 -28.74 -30.13 -2.54
C GLU A 580 -27.54 -29.53 -3.29
#